data_AF-A0A7S3YX89-F1
#
_entry.id   AF-A0A7S3YX89-F1
#
_cell.length_a   1.000
_cell.length_b   1.000
_cell.length_c   1.000
_cell.angle_alpha   90.00
_cell.angle_beta   90.00
_cell.angle_gamma   90.00
#
_symmetry.space_group_name_H-M   'P 1'
#
loop_
_entity.id
_entity.type
_entity.pdbx_description
1 polymer ?
#
loop_
_entity_poly.entity_id
_entity_poly.type
_entity_poly.pdbx_seq_one_letter_code
_entity_poly.pdbx_strand_id
1 'polypeptide(L)'
;MGAVCGADTRSHEHTIREQKALKALRHYHIPMDDILQAVRTSWARTDINKDGKVDRKELAASMLTMMQMWAENNPNLSFCNTVPGSVEEMSDRSARIMDELDINKDGVLDEKEFRLFVYQMLLETIEREHESARRRSLFKRPEQKPKQHQQPAENKRTGAGPEETPETAAVPAETEEKKQKKTQKSPSKRSRRQEFKKREEVALKSLAGLHVPRKDVDAAVKSLWENTDENKDGFVDHKELMNCMLKFMYKWYQEYSTAQAPKLEVMEEKSKAILEDMDIDREGNGKLDFAEFRLFVYLILIETVQVVIPPLLPLPIHKTPLVIYYGQTPDAIT
;
A
#
# COMPACT_ATOMS: atom_id res chain seq x y z
N MET A 1 37.96 -11.72 40.49
CA MET A 1 37.32 -12.90 39.86
C MET A 1 35.85 -12.57 39.67
N GLY A 2 35.32 -12.66 38.45
CA GLY A 2 33.87 -12.61 38.19
C GLY A 2 33.41 -11.55 37.19
N ALA A 3 33.63 -11.77 35.88
CA ALA A 3 32.93 -11.08 34.79
C ALA A 3 33.05 -11.82 33.44
N VAL A 4 32.97 -13.16 33.41
CA VAL A 4 33.13 -13.95 32.16
C VAL A 4 31.82 -14.60 31.67
N CYS A 5 30.69 -14.48 32.39
CA CYS A 5 29.45 -15.19 32.02
C CYS A 5 28.52 -14.47 31.01
N GLY A 6 28.96 -13.40 30.33
CA GLY A 6 28.09 -12.60 29.45
C GLY A 6 28.06 -13.01 27.97
N ALA A 7 29.21 -13.42 27.41
CA ALA A 7 29.36 -13.56 25.96
C ALA A 7 28.55 -14.72 25.35
N ASP A 8 28.42 -15.84 26.07
CA ASP A 8 27.73 -17.03 25.55
C ASP A 8 26.22 -16.82 25.36
N THR A 9 25.60 -15.97 26.18
CA THR A 9 24.15 -15.74 26.13
C THR A 9 23.72 -15.00 24.85
N ARG A 10 24.47 -13.97 24.43
CA ARG A 10 24.09 -13.19 23.24
C ARG A 10 24.36 -13.91 21.93
N SER A 11 25.42 -14.72 21.87
CA SER A 11 25.69 -15.59 20.71
C SER A 11 24.55 -16.62 20.52
N HIS A 12 24.02 -17.15 21.62
CA HIS A 12 22.85 -18.02 21.57
C HIS A 12 21.58 -17.29 21.08
N GLU A 13 21.34 -16.07 21.57
CA GLU A 13 20.22 -15.24 21.10
C GLU A 13 20.32 -14.90 19.61
N HIS A 14 21.52 -14.59 19.11
CA HIS A 14 21.77 -14.38 17.68
C HIS A 14 21.29 -15.58 16.85
N THR A 15 21.73 -16.77 17.26
CA THR A 15 21.42 -18.02 16.57
C THR A 15 19.91 -18.27 16.54
N ILE A 16 19.21 -18.01 17.66
CA ILE A 16 17.75 -18.13 17.73
C ILE A 16 17.07 -17.13 16.78
N ARG A 17 17.53 -15.87 16.75
CA ARG A 17 16.99 -14.84 15.84
C ARG A 17 17.20 -15.23 14.38
N GLU A 18 18.39 -15.72 14.03
CA GLU A 18 18.72 -16.18 12.68
C GLU A 18 17.80 -17.32 12.25
N GLN A 19 17.66 -18.35 13.09
CA GLN A 19 16.78 -19.49 12.81
C GLN A 19 15.31 -19.08 12.68
N LYS A 20 14.83 -18.15 13.51
CA LYS A 20 13.47 -17.61 13.44
C LYS A 20 13.24 -16.87 12.14
N ALA A 21 14.18 -16.00 11.74
CA ALA A 21 14.08 -15.24 10.51
C ALA A 21 14.10 -16.16 9.28
N LEU A 22 15.02 -17.13 9.22
CA LEU A 22 15.08 -18.13 8.14
C LEU A 22 13.84 -19.02 8.09
N LYS A 23 13.24 -19.35 9.24
CA LYS A 23 11.96 -20.08 9.27
C LYS A 23 10.82 -19.25 8.69
N ALA A 24 10.77 -17.95 9.00
CA ALA A 24 9.77 -17.04 8.43
C ALA A 24 9.97 -16.85 6.92
N LEU A 25 11.21 -16.66 6.45
CA LEU A 25 11.50 -16.53 5.01
C LEU A 25 11.12 -17.79 4.23
N ARG A 26 11.34 -18.98 4.81
CA ARG A 26 10.87 -20.24 4.23
C ARG A 26 9.35 -20.37 4.16
N HIS A 27 8.61 -19.77 5.11
CA HIS A 27 7.15 -19.73 5.05
C HIS A 27 6.64 -19.00 3.80
N TYR A 28 7.41 -18.00 3.34
CA TYR A 28 7.14 -17.28 2.10
C TYR A 28 7.70 -17.96 0.83
N HIS A 29 8.21 -19.19 0.95
CA HIS A 29 8.73 -20.00 -0.16
C HIS A 29 9.89 -19.34 -0.94
N ILE A 30 10.68 -18.49 -0.27
CA ILE A 30 11.86 -17.88 -0.89
C ILE A 30 13.00 -18.90 -0.90
N PRO A 31 13.62 -19.20 -2.06
CA PRO A 31 14.77 -20.09 -2.15
C PRO A 31 15.93 -19.60 -1.27
N MET A 32 16.57 -20.53 -0.56
CA MET A 32 17.69 -20.19 0.33
C MET A 32 18.85 -19.55 -0.43
N ASP A 33 19.10 -20.00 -1.67
CA ASP A 33 20.17 -19.46 -2.52
C ASP A 33 19.93 -17.99 -2.86
N ASP A 34 18.68 -17.58 -3.09
CA ASP A 34 18.32 -16.18 -3.35
C ASP A 34 18.55 -15.31 -2.11
N ILE A 35 18.23 -15.82 -0.93
CA ILE A 35 18.47 -15.15 0.36
C ILE A 35 19.98 -14.96 0.58
N LEU A 36 20.77 -16.03 0.38
CA LEU A 36 22.22 -15.98 0.53
C LEU A 36 22.87 -15.06 -0.51
N GLN A 37 22.35 -15.04 -1.73
CA GLN A 37 22.81 -14.13 -2.77
C GLN A 37 22.50 -12.68 -2.40
N ALA A 38 21.30 -12.39 -1.89
CA ALA A 38 20.92 -11.05 -1.42
C ALA A 38 21.83 -10.57 -0.29
N VAL A 39 22.16 -11.45 0.67
CA VAL A 39 23.16 -11.17 1.73
C VAL A 39 24.50 -10.80 1.11
N ARG A 40 25.07 -11.66 0.26
CA ARG A 40 26.42 -11.45 -0.31
C ARG A 40 26.48 -10.16 -1.11
N THR A 41 25.46 -9.88 -1.92
CA THR A 41 25.38 -8.65 -2.70
C THR A 41 25.23 -7.42 -1.80
N SER A 42 24.46 -7.51 -0.72
CA SER A 42 24.31 -6.39 0.24
C SER A 42 25.59 -6.16 1.04
N TRP A 43 26.26 -7.23 1.46
CA TRP A 43 27.54 -7.19 2.16
C TRP A 43 28.61 -6.52 1.30
N ALA A 44 28.83 -7.03 0.09
CA ALA A 44 29.86 -6.51 -0.84
C ALA A 44 29.61 -5.04 -1.27
N ARG A 45 28.39 -4.54 -1.14
CA ARG A 45 28.06 -3.12 -1.37
C ARG A 45 28.26 -2.25 -0.13
N THR A 46 28.14 -2.84 1.06
CA THR A 46 28.19 -2.12 2.32
C THR A 46 29.61 -2.03 2.86
N ASP A 47 30.38 -3.13 2.78
CA ASP A 47 31.80 -3.19 3.11
C ASP A 47 32.62 -2.48 2.01
N ILE A 48 32.62 -1.14 2.05
CA ILE A 48 33.17 -0.26 1.00
C ILE A 48 34.69 -0.38 1.00
N ASN A 49 35.30 -0.43 2.18
CA ASN A 49 36.75 -0.49 2.33
C ASN A 49 37.31 -1.93 2.17
N LYS A 50 36.44 -2.95 2.16
CA LYS A 50 36.75 -4.39 2.03
C LYS A 50 37.59 -4.94 3.18
N ASP A 51 37.38 -4.42 4.39
CA ASP A 51 38.08 -4.89 5.59
C ASP A 51 37.42 -6.12 6.23
N GLY A 52 36.30 -6.59 5.66
CA GLY A 52 35.56 -7.74 6.17
C GLY A 52 34.70 -7.40 7.39
N LYS A 53 34.48 -6.12 7.66
CA LYS A 53 33.56 -5.59 8.66
C LYS A 53 32.72 -4.48 8.04
N VAL A 54 31.67 -4.08 8.74
CA VAL A 54 30.85 -2.93 8.37
C VAL A 54 30.79 -1.97 9.54
N ASP A 55 31.31 -0.76 9.35
CA ASP A 55 31.19 0.29 10.36
C ASP A 55 29.86 1.07 10.27
N ARG A 56 29.62 1.98 11.23
CA ARG A 56 28.39 2.79 11.28
C ARG A 56 28.19 3.68 10.05
N LYS A 57 29.28 4.22 9.48
CA LYS A 57 29.24 5.10 8.31
C LYS A 57 28.93 4.30 7.05
N GLU A 58 29.57 3.14 6.91
CA GLU A 58 29.31 2.18 5.83
C GLU A 58 27.86 1.69 5.86
N LEU A 59 27.35 1.33 7.03
CA LEU A 59 25.95 0.97 7.21
C LEU A 59 25.00 2.12 6.84
N ALA A 60 25.27 3.34 7.33
CA ALA A 60 24.46 4.52 7.00
C ALA A 60 24.45 4.82 5.50
N ALA A 61 25.60 4.76 4.83
CA ALA A 61 25.72 4.99 3.39
C ALA A 61 25.00 3.92 2.57
N SER A 62 25.11 2.66 2.98
CA SER A 62 24.39 1.55 2.34
C SER A 62 22.87 1.71 2.47
N MET A 63 22.39 2.02 3.68
CA MET A 63 20.97 2.28 3.90
C MET A 63 20.46 3.47 3.09
N LEU A 64 21.21 4.56 3.03
CA LEU A 64 20.89 5.73 2.22
C LEU A 64 20.75 5.33 0.74
N THR A 65 21.72 4.60 0.20
CA THR A 65 21.72 4.14 -1.19
C THR A 65 20.51 3.26 -1.48
N MET A 66 20.16 2.33 -0.57
CA MET A 66 18.97 1.49 -0.72
C MET A 66 17.67 2.30 -0.74
N MET A 67 17.55 3.31 0.13
CA MET A 67 16.37 4.17 0.18
C MET A 67 16.25 5.06 -1.06
N GLN A 68 17.37 5.56 -1.59
CA GLN A 68 17.42 6.31 -2.85
C GLN A 68 17.03 5.44 -4.04
N MET A 69 17.65 4.27 -4.22
CA MET A 69 17.30 3.33 -5.29
C MET A 69 15.82 2.92 -5.22
N TRP A 70 15.29 2.71 -4.03
CA TRP A 70 13.88 2.37 -3.86
C TRP A 70 12.98 3.54 -4.28
N ALA A 71 13.33 4.76 -3.91
CA ALA A 71 12.59 5.95 -4.29
C ALA A 71 12.61 6.21 -5.80
N GLU A 72 13.76 6.00 -6.45
CA GLU A 72 13.90 6.09 -7.91
C GLU A 72 13.05 5.04 -8.65
N ASN A 73 13.02 3.81 -8.13
CA ASN A 73 12.26 2.71 -8.75
C ASN A 73 10.75 2.76 -8.44
N ASN A 74 10.33 3.59 -7.48
CA ASN A 74 8.93 3.70 -7.07
C ASN A 74 8.47 5.15 -6.97
N PRO A 75 8.49 5.93 -8.06
CA PRO A 75 8.23 7.38 -8.04
C PRO A 75 6.80 7.73 -7.58
N ASN A 76 5.88 6.77 -7.58
CA ASN A 76 4.49 6.95 -7.14
C ASN A 76 4.28 6.70 -5.64
N LEU A 77 5.31 6.25 -4.90
CA LEU A 77 5.21 6.04 -3.46
C LEU A 77 5.53 7.37 -2.74
N SER A 78 4.59 7.82 -1.92
CA SER A 78 4.68 9.09 -1.18
C SER A 78 5.90 9.16 -0.22
N PHE A 79 6.63 8.06 -0.03
CA PHE A 79 7.82 7.96 0.80
C PHE A 79 9.08 8.58 0.19
N CYS A 80 9.16 8.77 -1.14
CA CYS A 80 10.36 9.34 -1.80
C CYS A 80 10.77 10.72 -1.24
N ASN A 81 9.84 11.36 -0.54
CA ASN A 81 9.91 12.67 0.11
C ASN A 81 10.59 12.68 1.50
N THR A 82 10.79 11.50 2.10
CA THR A 82 11.46 11.31 3.40
C THR A 82 12.72 10.46 3.27
N VAL A 83 13.25 10.32 2.04
CA VAL A 83 14.58 9.76 1.86
C VAL A 83 15.57 10.78 2.41
N PRO A 84 16.37 10.41 3.42
CA PRO A 84 17.39 11.31 3.93
C PRO A 84 18.30 11.79 2.79
N GLY A 85 18.67 13.06 2.80
CA GLY A 85 19.51 13.65 1.76
C GLY A 85 21.00 13.31 1.92
N SER A 86 21.39 12.82 3.10
CA SER A 86 22.79 12.66 3.49
C SER A 86 23.01 11.45 4.40
N VAL A 87 24.27 11.05 4.53
CA VAL A 87 24.71 9.98 5.44
C VAL A 87 24.55 10.44 6.89
N GLU A 88 24.75 11.72 7.15
CA GLU A 88 24.60 12.36 8.47
C GLU A 88 23.16 12.24 8.98
N GLU A 89 22.16 12.50 8.14
CA GLU A 89 20.75 12.30 8.49
C GLU A 89 20.41 10.82 8.78
N MET A 90 21.19 9.88 8.22
CA MET A 90 21.06 8.45 8.49
C MET A 90 21.82 7.98 9.73
N SER A 91 22.69 8.80 10.30
CA SER A 91 23.57 8.42 11.42
C SER A 91 22.79 7.93 12.64
N ASP A 92 21.72 8.63 13.03
CA ASP A 92 20.92 8.23 14.21
C ASP A 92 20.18 6.91 13.97
N ARG A 93 19.76 6.67 12.72
CA ARG A 93 19.06 5.44 12.35
C ARG A 93 20.03 4.27 12.27
N SER A 94 21.20 4.46 11.65
CA SER A 94 22.23 3.43 11.58
C SER A 94 22.77 3.10 12.97
N ALA A 95 22.91 4.09 13.86
CA ALA A 95 23.34 3.86 15.24
C ALA A 95 22.37 2.94 16.01
N ARG A 96 21.05 3.16 15.91
CA ARG A 96 20.05 2.28 16.53
C ARG A 96 20.13 0.85 16.01
N ILE A 97 20.26 0.70 14.69
CA ILE A 97 20.37 -0.60 14.05
C ILE A 97 21.69 -1.28 14.46
N MET A 98 22.78 -0.53 14.52
CA MET A 98 24.07 -1.01 15.03
C MET A 98 23.92 -1.53 16.46
N ASP A 99 23.27 -0.78 17.35
CA ASP A 99 23.07 -1.19 18.74
C ASP A 99 22.22 -2.47 18.88
N GLU A 100 21.43 -2.83 17.87
CA GLU A 100 20.66 -4.07 17.84
C GLU A 100 21.43 -5.27 17.24
N LEU A 101 22.27 -5.01 16.24
CA LEU A 101 22.96 -6.03 15.46
C LEU A 101 24.38 -6.33 15.95
N ASP A 102 25.09 -5.32 16.45
CA ASP A 102 26.43 -5.46 17.02
C ASP A 102 26.29 -6.14 18.39
N ILE A 103 26.42 -7.46 18.39
CA ILE A 103 26.15 -8.30 19.55
C ILE A 103 27.32 -8.29 20.49
N ASN A 104 28.52 -8.34 19.93
CA ASN A 104 29.77 -8.35 20.67
C ASN A 104 30.14 -6.95 21.22
N LYS A 105 29.48 -5.89 20.73
CA LYS A 105 29.67 -4.47 21.10
C LYS A 105 31.06 -3.94 20.74
N ASP A 106 31.63 -4.40 19.63
CA ASP A 106 32.93 -3.93 19.13
C ASP A 106 32.81 -2.70 18.21
N GLY A 107 31.59 -2.23 17.95
CA GLY A 107 31.30 -1.02 17.19
C GLY A 107 31.31 -1.22 15.67
N VAL A 108 31.46 -2.46 15.21
CA VAL A 108 31.46 -2.87 13.80
C VAL A 108 30.59 -4.12 13.65
N LEU A 109 30.11 -4.42 12.45
CA LEU A 109 29.35 -5.65 12.19
C LEU A 109 30.23 -6.65 11.45
N ASP A 110 30.25 -7.89 11.92
CA ASP A 110 30.74 -8.99 11.09
C ASP A 110 29.66 -9.50 10.11
N GLU A 111 30.04 -10.38 9.18
CA GLU A 111 29.11 -10.91 8.17
C GLU A 111 27.91 -11.61 8.81
N LYS A 112 28.09 -12.28 9.96
CA LYS A 112 27.00 -13.01 10.62
C LYS A 112 25.98 -12.04 11.22
N GLU A 113 26.46 -11.01 11.90
CA GLU A 113 25.63 -9.94 12.46
C GLU A 113 24.88 -9.19 11.37
N PHE A 114 25.55 -8.87 10.26
CA PHE A 114 24.93 -8.21 9.10
C PHE A 114 23.89 -9.09 8.39
N ARG A 115 24.02 -10.42 8.41
CA ARG A 115 22.97 -11.30 7.83
C ARG A 115 21.62 -11.12 8.49
N LEU A 116 21.58 -10.92 9.81
CA LEU A 116 20.33 -10.69 10.51
C LEU A 116 19.62 -9.44 10.01
N PHE A 117 20.39 -8.37 9.75
CA PHE A 117 19.87 -7.14 9.16
C PHE A 117 19.17 -7.41 7.84
N VAL A 118 19.84 -8.11 6.93
CA VAL A 118 19.28 -8.45 5.61
C VAL A 118 18.04 -9.32 5.75
N TYR A 119 18.05 -10.33 6.63
CA TYR A 119 16.88 -11.19 6.84
C TYR A 119 15.68 -10.44 7.37
N GLN A 120 15.89 -9.54 8.33
CA GLN A 120 14.83 -8.73 8.90
C GLN A 120 14.26 -7.76 7.87
N MET A 121 15.12 -7.10 7.09
CA MET A 121 14.65 -6.23 6.01
C MET A 121 13.84 -6.96 4.94
N LEU A 122 14.28 -8.16 4.54
CA LEU A 122 13.56 -8.99 3.58
C LEU A 122 12.18 -9.38 4.12
N LEU A 123 12.09 -9.83 5.37
CA LEU A 123 10.83 -10.20 6.01
C LEU A 123 9.84 -9.04 6.06
N GLU A 124 10.28 -7.87 6.52
CA GLU A 124 9.42 -6.69 6.61
C GLU A 124 8.90 -6.21 5.25
N THR A 125 9.67 -6.43 4.19
CA THR A 125 9.25 -6.12 2.82
C THR A 125 8.17 -7.10 2.36
N ILE A 126 8.38 -8.39 2.54
CA ILE A 126 7.42 -9.44 2.13
C ILE A 126 6.11 -9.30 2.90
N GLU A 127 6.17 -9.11 4.22
CA GLU A 127 4.99 -8.94 5.07
C GLU A 127 4.14 -7.75 4.62
N ARG A 128 4.78 -6.63 4.23
CA ARG A 128 4.09 -5.46 3.69
C ARG A 128 3.46 -5.69 2.34
N GLU A 129 4.15 -6.37 1.43
CA GLU A 129 3.57 -6.72 0.13
C GLU A 129 2.35 -7.63 0.29
N HIS A 130 2.45 -8.61 1.20
CA HIS A 130 1.37 -9.53 1.50
C HIS A 130 0.17 -8.82 2.13
N GLU A 131 0.39 -7.92 3.09
CA GLU A 131 -0.67 -7.10 3.69
C GLU A 131 -1.31 -6.16 2.65
N SER A 132 -0.49 -5.54 1.79
CA SER A 132 -0.97 -4.71 0.68
C SER A 132 -1.82 -5.52 -0.31
N ALA A 133 -1.41 -6.74 -0.65
CA ALA A 133 -2.17 -7.65 -1.50
C ALA A 133 -3.49 -8.08 -0.85
N ARG A 134 -3.46 -8.38 0.45
CA ARG A 134 -4.63 -8.72 1.25
C ARG A 134 -5.63 -7.57 1.25
N ARG A 135 -5.19 -6.34 1.48
CA ARG A 135 -6.04 -5.14 1.40
C ARG A 135 -6.64 -4.98 0.00
N ARG A 136 -5.84 -5.06 -1.06
CA ARG A 136 -6.34 -5.02 -2.44
C ARG A 136 -7.42 -6.07 -2.71
N SER A 137 -7.28 -7.27 -2.15
CA SER A 137 -8.28 -8.34 -2.30
C SER A 137 -9.59 -8.04 -1.57
N LEU A 138 -9.54 -7.33 -0.42
CA LEU A 138 -10.74 -6.91 0.32
C LEU A 138 -11.52 -5.82 -0.42
N PHE A 139 -10.83 -4.99 -1.21
CA PHE A 139 -11.44 -3.91 -2.01
C PHE A 139 -11.82 -4.32 -3.44
N LYS A 140 -11.49 -5.54 -3.88
CA LYS A 140 -12.04 -6.07 -5.13
C LYS A 140 -13.54 -6.32 -4.94
N ARG A 141 -14.34 -5.35 -5.38
CA ARG A 141 -15.79 -5.46 -5.50
C ARG A 141 -16.11 -6.76 -6.27
N PRO A 142 -17.08 -7.59 -5.83
CA PRO A 142 -17.47 -8.75 -6.61
C PRO A 142 -17.84 -8.27 -8.00
N GLU A 143 -17.10 -8.75 -9.01
CA GLU A 143 -17.32 -8.41 -10.40
C GLU A 143 -18.80 -8.53 -10.70
N GLN A 144 -19.45 -7.39 -10.98
CA GLN A 144 -20.79 -7.42 -11.50
C GLN A 144 -20.67 -8.14 -12.84
N LYS A 145 -21.13 -9.41 -12.89
CA LYS A 145 -21.23 -10.17 -14.13
C LYS A 145 -21.81 -9.21 -15.18
N PRO A 146 -21.09 -8.93 -16.28
CA PRO A 146 -21.57 -8.00 -17.28
C PRO A 146 -22.97 -8.49 -17.67
N LYS A 147 -23.97 -7.63 -17.45
CA LYS A 147 -25.32 -7.90 -17.93
C LYS A 147 -25.17 -8.06 -19.44
N GLN A 148 -25.26 -9.30 -19.92
CA GLN A 148 -25.33 -9.57 -21.34
C GLN A 148 -26.42 -8.66 -21.89
N HIS A 149 -26.01 -7.70 -22.70
CA HIS A 149 -26.89 -6.81 -23.40
C HIS A 149 -27.63 -7.71 -24.39
N GLN A 150 -28.83 -8.16 -24.02
CA GLN A 150 -29.74 -8.81 -24.95
C GLN A 150 -29.98 -7.78 -26.06
N GLN A 151 -29.42 -8.07 -27.24
CA GLN A 151 -29.68 -7.30 -28.43
C GLN A 151 -31.20 -7.22 -28.62
N PRO A 152 -31.77 -6.02 -28.87
CA PRO A 152 -33.18 -5.91 -29.16
C PRO A 152 -33.47 -6.73 -30.42
N ALA A 153 -34.42 -7.66 -30.31
CA ALA A 153 -34.89 -8.46 -31.42
C ALA A 153 -35.27 -7.56 -32.60
N GLU A 154 -34.57 -7.73 -33.71
CA GLU A 154 -34.82 -7.04 -34.96
C GLU A 154 -36.19 -7.49 -35.51
N ASN A 155 -37.18 -6.61 -35.35
CA ASN A 155 -38.56 -6.87 -35.73
C ASN A 155 -38.71 -6.74 -37.24
N LYS A 156 -38.44 -7.82 -37.99
CA LYS A 156 -38.74 -7.91 -39.43
C LYS A 156 -40.25 -7.95 -39.64
N ARG A 157 -40.84 -6.79 -39.97
CA ARG A 157 -42.15 -6.69 -40.63
C ARG A 157 -42.01 -7.09 -42.10
N THR A 158 -42.51 -8.27 -42.46
CA THR A 158 -42.87 -8.61 -43.85
C THR A 158 -44.37 -8.41 -44.05
N GLY A 159 -44.71 -7.83 -45.20
CA GLY A 159 -46.05 -7.40 -45.55
C GLY A 159 -47.00 -8.53 -45.94
N ALA A 160 -48.27 -8.15 -45.86
CA ALA A 160 -49.52 -8.80 -46.21
C ALA A 160 -49.55 -9.67 -47.48
N GLY A 161 -50.28 -10.78 -47.36
CA GLY A 161 -51.02 -11.49 -48.41
C GLY A 161 -51.99 -12.48 -47.74
N PRO A 162 -53.31 -12.46 -48.03
CA PRO A 162 -54.30 -13.25 -47.29
C PRO A 162 -54.63 -14.57 -48.00
N GLU A 163 -54.90 -15.64 -47.25
CA GLU A 163 -56.07 -16.53 -47.44
C GLU A 163 -56.06 -17.74 -46.46
N GLU A 164 -57.24 -17.98 -45.89
CA GLU A 164 -57.88 -19.25 -45.50
C GLU A 164 -57.35 -20.15 -44.35
N THR A 165 -58.14 -20.12 -43.26
CA THR A 165 -58.65 -21.16 -42.30
C THR A 165 -58.29 -22.66 -42.45
N PRO A 166 -58.61 -23.55 -41.47
CA PRO A 166 -58.43 -23.53 -40.00
C PRO A 166 -57.90 -24.91 -39.46
N GLU A 167 -57.88 -25.10 -38.12
CA GLU A 167 -57.60 -26.35 -37.37
C GLU A 167 -56.15 -26.87 -37.41
N THR A 168 -55.43 -27.06 -36.30
CA THR A 168 -55.73 -28.04 -35.25
C THR A 168 -54.78 -27.84 -34.05
N ALA A 169 -55.33 -28.01 -32.83
CA ALA A 169 -54.72 -28.31 -31.53
C ALA A 169 -53.18 -28.27 -31.32
N ALA A 170 -52.74 -27.46 -30.34
CA ALA A 170 -51.68 -27.84 -29.38
C ALA A 170 -51.62 -26.90 -28.15
N VAL A 171 -51.80 -27.50 -26.97
CA VAL A 171 -51.06 -27.30 -25.69
C VAL A 171 -50.69 -25.86 -25.24
N PRO A 172 -51.17 -25.38 -24.07
CA PRO A 172 -50.51 -24.30 -23.37
C PRO A 172 -49.47 -24.88 -22.39
N ALA A 173 -48.19 -24.78 -22.75
CA ALA A 173 -47.11 -24.79 -21.77
C ALA A 173 -46.79 -23.33 -21.45
N GLU A 174 -47.32 -22.83 -20.33
CA GLU A 174 -46.95 -21.56 -19.75
C GLU A 174 -45.49 -21.63 -19.28
N THR A 175 -44.59 -21.02 -20.03
CA THR A 175 -43.23 -20.76 -19.58
C THR A 175 -43.27 -19.56 -18.62
N GLU A 176 -43.21 -19.84 -17.31
CA GLU A 176 -42.84 -18.87 -16.28
C GLU A 176 -41.42 -18.35 -16.54
N GLU A 177 -41.28 -17.30 -17.35
CA GLU A 177 -40.01 -16.55 -17.46
C GLU A 177 -40.25 -15.05 -17.26
N LYS A 178 -40.91 -14.72 -16.14
CA LYS A 178 -40.97 -13.36 -15.59
C LYS A 178 -40.66 -13.41 -14.09
N LYS A 179 -39.38 -13.52 -13.73
CA LYS A 179 -38.85 -13.03 -12.44
C LYS A 179 -37.35 -13.30 -12.34
N GLN A 180 -36.52 -12.38 -12.84
CA GLN A 180 -35.21 -12.13 -12.24
C GLN A 180 -34.57 -10.82 -12.71
N LYS A 181 -35.35 -9.75 -12.83
CA LYS A 181 -34.81 -8.39 -12.72
C LYS A 181 -34.67 -8.06 -11.23
N LYS A 182 -33.71 -8.72 -10.57
CA LYS A 182 -33.33 -8.41 -9.18
C LYS A 182 -32.67 -7.04 -9.22
N THR A 183 -33.46 -6.01 -8.97
CA THR A 183 -32.99 -4.66 -8.67
C THR A 183 -31.90 -4.80 -7.61
N GLN A 184 -30.66 -4.39 -7.93
CA GLN A 184 -29.65 -4.13 -6.91
C GLN A 184 -30.23 -3.03 -6.04
N LYS A 185 -30.91 -3.43 -4.97
CA LYS A 185 -31.49 -2.52 -4.01
C LYS A 185 -30.31 -1.88 -3.31
N SER A 186 -30.12 -0.58 -3.53
CA SER A 186 -29.15 0.21 -2.77
C SER A 186 -29.30 -0.11 -1.29
N PRO A 187 -28.18 -0.31 -0.55
CA PRO A 187 -28.23 -0.71 0.85
C PRO A 187 -29.15 0.24 1.62
N SER A 188 -30.02 -0.33 2.46
CA SER A 188 -30.96 0.48 3.24
C SER A 188 -30.21 1.51 4.09
N LYS A 189 -30.81 2.69 4.35
CA LYS A 189 -30.23 3.74 5.21
C LYS A 189 -29.72 3.20 6.57
N ARG A 190 -30.40 2.17 7.11
CA ARG A 190 -30.00 1.50 8.35
C ARG A 190 -28.67 0.75 8.23
N SER A 191 -28.39 0.15 7.09
CA SER A 191 -27.13 -0.54 6.79
C SER A 191 -25.96 0.44 6.71
N ARG A 192 -26.13 1.56 6.00
CA ARG A 192 -25.09 2.60 5.86
C ARG A 192 -24.66 3.19 7.21
N ARG A 193 -25.62 3.46 8.10
CA ARG A 193 -25.31 3.95 9.46
C ARG A 193 -24.48 2.97 10.29
N GLN A 194 -24.71 1.66 10.15
CA GLN A 194 -23.93 0.65 10.88
C GLN A 194 -22.51 0.53 10.32
N GLU A 195 -22.37 0.58 9.00
CA GLU A 195 -21.07 0.54 8.34
C GLU A 195 -20.22 1.76 8.66
N PHE A 196 -20.82 2.96 8.67
CA PHE A 196 -20.16 4.20 9.10
C PHE A 196 -19.53 4.06 10.49
N LYS A 197 -20.33 3.62 11.49
CA LYS A 197 -19.84 3.45 12.87
C LYS A 197 -18.69 2.45 12.95
N LYS A 198 -18.80 1.34 12.21
CA LYS A 198 -17.73 0.33 12.16
C LYS A 198 -16.44 0.90 11.58
N ARG A 199 -16.53 1.69 10.51
CA ARG A 199 -15.36 2.33 9.89
C ARG A 199 -14.74 3.38 10.81
N GLU A 200 -15.57 4.17 11.48
CA GLU A 200 -15.11 5.14 12.47
C GLU A 200 -14.36 4.48 13.62
N GLU A 201 -14.88 3.37 14.15
CA GLU A 201 -14.21 2.59 15.20
C GLU A 201 -12.84 2.05 14.73
N VAL A 202 -12.78 1.51 13.51
CA VAL A 202 -11.53 1.03 12.91
C VAL A 202 -10.52 2.18 12.74
N ALA A 203 -10.96 3.32 12.20
CA ALA A 203 -10.10 4.47 11.99
C ALA A 203 -9.53 5.01 13.32
N LEU A 204 -10.37 5.11 14.36
CA LEU A 204 -9.94 5.54 15.69
C LEU A 204 -8.92 4.55 16.31
N LYS A 205 -9.12 3.24 16.13
CA LYS A 205 -8.18 2.23 16.59
C LYS A 205 -6.84 2.33 15.86
N SER A 206 -6.85 2.59 14.55
CA SER A 206 -5.64 2.79 13.75
C SER A 206 -4.90 4.08 14.14
N LEU A 207 -5.61 5.19 14.35
CA LEU A 207 -5.03 6.45 14.83
C LEU A 207 -4.35 6.30 16.19
N ALA A 208 -4.96 5.54 17.12
CA ALA A 208 -4.35 5.27 18.41
C ALA A 208 -2.98 4.56 18.30
N GLY A 209 -2.80 3.71 17.28
CA GLY A 209 -1.52 3.05 17.01
C GLY A 209 -0.41 4.00 16.51
N LEU A 210 -0.77 5.19 16.01
CA LEU A 210 0.18 6.19 15.52
C LEU A 210 0.75 7.08 16.63
N HIS A 211 0.34 6.88 17.89
CA HIS A 211 0.76 7.69 19.04
C HIS A 211 0.48 9.20 18.92
N VAL A 212 -0.41 9.60 18.00
CA VAL A 212 -0.89 10.99 17.90
C VAL A 212 -2.07 11.18 18.85
N PRO A 213 -2.04 12.16 19.77
CA PRO A 213 -3.16 12.39 20.68
C PRO A 213 -4.42 12.75 19.89
N ARG A 214 -5.51 12.00 20.13
CA ARG A 214 -6.79 12.19 19.42
C ARG A 214 -7.29 13.64 19.43
N LYS A 215 -7.14 14.33 20.57
CA LYS A 215 -7.55 15.73 20.72
C LYS A 215 -6.88 16.68 19.72
N ASP A 216 -5.63 16.38 19.33
CA ASP A 216 -4.85 17.23 18.43
C ASP A 216 -5.31 16.97 16.99
N VAL A 217 -5.58 15.71 16.65
CA VAL A 217 -6.22 15.34 15.37
C VAL A 217 -7.60 15.99 15.25
N ASP A 218 -8.43 15.92 16.29
CA ASP A 218 -9.77 16.52 16.30
C ASP A 218 -9.73 18.04 16.16
N ALA A 219 -8.76 18.71 16.80
CA ALA A 219 -8.54 20.14 16.64
C ALA A 219 -8.12 20.49 15.20
N ALA A 220 -7.22 19.71 14.60
CA ALA A 220 -6.80 19.89 13.21
C ALA A 220 -7.96 19.66 12.22
N VAL A 221 -8.76 18.60 12.42
CA VAL A 221 -9.96 18.33 11.61
C VAL A 221 -10.93 19.48 11.70
N LYS A 222 -11.18 20.01 12.90
CA LYS A 222 -12.10 21.14 13.10
C LYS A 222 -11.61 22.39 12.37
N SER A 223 -10.33 22.70 12.47
CA SER A 223 -9.73 23.83 11.75
C SER A 223 -9.81 23.62 10.23
N LEU A 224 -9.60 22.40 9.73
CA LEU A 224 -9.71 22.09 8.32
C LEU A 224 -11.16 22.23 7.82
N TRP A 225 -12.13 21.76 8.60
CA TRP A 225 -13.56 21.92 8.31
C TRP A 225 -13.94 23.40 8.16
N GLU A 226 -13.58 24.24 9.13
CA GLU A 226 -13.90 25.68 9.12
C GLU A 226 -13.32 26.42 7.89
N ASN A 227 -12.23 25.89 7.32
CA ASN A 227 -11.61 26.41 6.10
C ASN A 227 -12.16 25.79 4.81
N THR A 228 -12.87 24.68 4.91
CA THR A 228 -13.39 23.91 3.77
C THR A 228 -14.87 24.23 3.50
N ASP A 229 -15.67 24.36 4.55
CA ASP A 229 -17.06 24.84 4.50
C ASP A 229 -17.07 26.37 4.27
N GLU A 230 -16.75 26.77 3.04
CA GLU A 230 -16.54 28.18 2.65
C GLU A 230 -17.85 28.97 2.73
N ASN A 231 -18.98 28.32 2.41
CA ASN A 231 -20.30 28.95 2.44
C ASN A 231 -20.99 28.89 3.82
N LYS A 232 -20.45 28.10 4.76
CA LYS A 232 -20.95 27.90 6.14
C LYS A 232 -22.36 27.31 6.18
N ASP A 233 -22.71 26.47 5.22
CA ASP A 233 -23.99 25.77 5.18
C ASP A 233 -24.03 24.54 6.11
N GLY A 234 -22.90 24.23 6.76
CA GLY A 234 -22.76 23.09 7.67
C GLY A 234 -22.50 21.77 6.94
N PHE A 235 -22.24 21.84 5.64
CA PHE A 235 -21.89 20.71 4.81
C PHE A 235 -20.66 21.05 3.95
N VAL A 236 -19.99 20.01 3.47
CA VAL A 236 -18.92 20.13 2.49
C VAL A 236 -19.38 19.47 1.21
N ASP A 237 -19.62 20.26 0.17
CA ASP A 237 -19.99 19.74 -1.14
C ASP A 237 -18.77 19.26 -1.95
N HIS A 238 -19.00 18.75 -3.17
CA HIS A 238 -17.92 18.28 -4.05
C HIS A 238 -16.87 19.36 -4.35
N LYS A 239 -17.29 20.61 -4.58
CA LYS A 239 -16.39 21.71 -4.94
C LYS A 239 -15.52 22.09 -3.74
N GLU A 240 -16.12 22.17 -2.55
CA GLU A 240 -15.43 22.45 -1.30
C GLU A 240 -14.45 21.32 -0.95
N LEU A 241 -14.88 20.06 -1.06
CA LEU A 241 -14.03 18.90 -0.83
C LEU A 241 -12.83 18.85 -1.78
N MET A 242 -13.06 19.09 -3.07
CA MET A 242 -11.99 19.14 -4.07
C MET A 242 -10.99 20.25 -3.76
N ASN A 243 -11.47 21.45 -3.43
CA ASN A 243 -10.61 22.57 -3.03
C ASN A 243 -9.80 22.25 -1.77
N CYS A 244 -10.41 21.60 -0.77
CA CYS A 244 -9.71 21.11 0.41
C CYS A 244 -8.62 20.12 0.05
N MET A 245 -8.93 19.09 -0.76
CA MET A 245 -7.97 18.10 -1.22
C MET A 245 -6.83 18.74 -2.02
N LEU A 246 -7.13 19.70 -2.89
CA LEU A 246 -6.11 20.45 -3.64
C LEU A 246 -5.23 21.26 -2.70
N LYS A 247 -5.79 22.03 -1.76
CA LYS A 247 -5.00 22.80 -0.78
C LYS A 247 -4.11 21.88 0.06
N PHE A 248 -4.67 20.77 0.55
CA PHE A 248 -3.95 19.78 1.35
C PHE A 248 -2.83 19.13 0.56
N MET A 249 -3.12 18.62 -0.64
CA MET A 249 -2.12 18.01 -1.50
C MET A 249 -1.09 19.05 -1.94
N TYR A 250 -1.47 20.25 -2.36
CA TYR A 250 -0.52 21.27 -2.81
C TYR A 250 0.41 21.72 -1.69
N LYS A 251 -0.11 21.91 -0.47
CA LYS A 251 0.70 22.17 0.71
C LYS A 251 1.63 20.97 1.00
N TRP A 252 1.10 19.76 0.95
CA TRP A 252 1.90 18.55 1.11
C TRP A 252 2.97 18.40 0.02
N TYR A 253 2.67 18.79 -1.21
CA TYR A 253 3.61 18.81 -2.33
C TYR A 253 4.69 19.86 -2.11
N GLN A 254 4.34 21.07 -1.70
CA GLN A 254 5.31 22.14 -1.44
C GLN A 254 6.23 21.83 -0.27
N GLU A 255 5.68 21.25 0.80
CA GLU A 255 6.43 20.99 2.03
C GLU A 255 7.24 19.68 1.95
N TYR A 256 6.80 18.72 1.13
CA TYR A 256 7.37 17.38 1.15
C TYR A 256 7.77 16.83 -0.22
N SER A 257 7.28 17.32 -1.37
CA SER A 257 7.46 16.66 -2.69
C SER A 257 8.28 17.45 -3.70
N THR A 258 9.13 16.75 -4.48
CA THR A 258 9.77 17.29 -5.70
C THR A 258 9.02 16.94 -6.99
N ALA A 259 7.97 16.12 -6.92
CA ALA A 259 7.17 15.73 -8.08
C ALA A 259 6.17 16.82 -8.50
N GLN A 260 5.76 16.83 -9.78
CA GLN A 260 4.70 17.72 -10.25
C GLN A 260 3.40 17.45 -9.48
N ALA A 261 2.73 18.53 -9.07
CA ALA A 261 1.40 18.44 -8.47
C ALA A 261 0.44 17.67 -9.38
N PRO A 262 -0.44 16.83 -8.84
CA PRO A 262 -1.39 16.06 -9.62
C PRO A 262 -2.27 17.00 -10.44
N LYS A 263 -2.56 16.58 -11.68
CA LYS A 263 -3.47 17.32 -12.55
C LYS A 263 -4.85 17.41 -11.90
N LEU A 264 -5.52 18.55 -12.09
CA LEU A 264 -6.85 18.83 -11.55
C LEU A 264 -7.88 17.73 -11.89
N GLU A 265 -7.81 17.19 -13.11
CA GLU A 265 -8.69 16.12 -13.60
C GLU A 265 -8.63 14.84 -12.73
N VAL A 266 -7.45 14.45 -12.25
CA VAL A 266 -7.28 13.29 -11.37
C VAL A 266 -7.90 13.55 -9.99
N MET A 267 -7.89 14.80 -9.55
CA MET A 267 -8.45 15.21 -8.27
C MET A 267 -9.98 15.31 -8.33
N GLU A 268 -10.53 15.74 -9.47
CA GLU A 268 -11.97 15.69 -9.73
C GLU A 268 -12.49 14.23 -9.69
N GLU A 269 -11.85 13.31 -10.42
CA GLU A 269 -12.25 11.89 -10.37
C GLU A 269 -12.14 11.32 -8.96
N LYS A 270 -11.06 11.62 -8.23
CA LYS A 270 -10.87 11.13 -6.86
C LYS A 270 -11.87 11.70 -5.88
N SER A 271 -12.14 13.00 -5.91
CA SER A 271 -13.12 13.63 -5.00
C SER A 271 -14.52 13.09 -5.22
N LYS A 272 -14.90 12.86 -6.49
CA LYS A 272 -16.14 12.17 -6.83
C LYS A 272 -16.17 10.73 -6.35
N ALA A 273 -15.10 9.96 -6.56
CA ALA A 273 -14.97 8.60 -6.05
C ALA A 273 -14.99 8.55 -4.51
N ILE A 274 -14.48 9.57 -3.82
CA ILE A 274 -14.56 9.64 -2.36
C ILE A 274 -16.02 9.79 -1.90
N LEU A 275 -16.78 10.68 -2.54
CA LEU A 275 -18.20 10.88 -2.22
C LEU A 275 -19.07 9.67 -2.62
N GLU A 276 -18.77 9.03 -3.75
CA GLU A 276 -19.57 7.93 -4.30
C GLU A 276 -19.15 6.53 -3.79
N ASP A 277 -17.84 6.25 -3.74
CA ASP A 277 -17.29 4.91 -3.51
C ASP A 277 -16.86 4.66 -2.06
N MET A 278 -16.51 5.70 -1.30
CA MET A 278 -16.07 5.48 0.09
C MET A 278 -17.23 5.32 1.07
N ASP A 279 -18.50 5.35 0.64
CA ASP A 279 -19.69 5.27 1.51
C ASP A 279 -19.60 6.22 2.73
N ILE A 280 -18.89 7.34 2.58
CA ILE A 280 -18.69 8.33 3.64
C ILE A 280 -19.94 9.22 3.74
N ASP A 281 -20.56 9.56 2.62
CA ASP A 281 -21.88 10.19 2.56
C ASP A 281 -22.97 9.18 2.97
N ARG A 282 -23.26 9.16 4.27
CA ARG A 282 -24.21 8.25 4.92
C ARG A 282 -25.62 8.49 4.42
N GLU A 283 -25.93 9.73 4.05
CA GLU A 283 -27.27 10.17 3.71
C GLU A 283 -27.55 10.05 2.21
N GLY A 284 -26.48 9.98 1.40
CA GLY A 284 -26.53 9.94 -0.06
C GLY A 284 -26.98 11.30 -0.64
N ASN A 285 -26.67 12.41 0.03
CA ASN A 285 -27.06 13.75 -0.41
C ASN A 285 -25.99 14.44 -1.28
N GLY A 286 -24.86 13.79 -1.52
CA GLY A 286 -23.73 14.32 -2.29
C GLY A 286 -22.91 15.36 -1.54
N LYS A 287 -23.09 15.47 -0.22
CA LYS A 287 -22.38 16.39 0.67
C LYS A 287 -21.91 15.65 1.92
N LEU A 288 -20.92 16.21 2.62
CA LEU A 288 -20.41 15.66 3.88
C LEU A 288 -20.84 16.53 5.05
N ASP A 289 -21.49 15.93 6.05
CA ASP A 289 -21.60 16.55 7.38
C ASP A 289 -20.25 16.52 8.13
N PHE A 290 -20.14 17.22 9.26
CA PHE A 290 -18.88 17.28 10.01
C PHE A 290 -18.37 15.91 10.47
N ALA A 291 -19.27 14.97 10.81
CA ALA A 291 -18.86 13.64 11.25
C ALA A 291 -18.32 12.82 10.06
N GLU A 292 -18.94 12.96 8.91
CA GLU A 292 -18.52 12.34 7.66
C GLU A 292 -17.18 12.88 7.17
N PHE A 293 -17.00 14.21 7.20
CA PHE A 293 -15.73 14.85 6.88
C PHE A 293 -14.61 14.47 7.86
N ARG A 294 -14.91 14.36 9.16
CA ARG A 294 -13.93 13.87 10.14
C ARG A 294 -13.45 12.46 9.82
N LEU A 295 -14.38 11.55 9.50
CA LEU A 295 -14.02 10.19 9.11
C LEU A 295 -13.16 10.19 7.85
N PHE A 296 -13.51 11.00 6.86
CA PHE A 296 -12.69 11.21 5.66
C PHE A 296 -11.25 11.61 5.99
N VAL A 297 -11.06 12.63 6.84
CA VAL A 297 -9.71 13.09 7.22
C VAL A 297 -8.95 12.00 7.99
N TYR A 298 -9.60 11.25 8.89
CA TYR A 298 -8.98 10.14 9.59
C TYR A 298 -8.47 9.07 8.61
N LEU A 299 -9.28 8.69 7.63
CA LEU A 299 -8.90 7.68 6.63
C LEU A 299 -7.71 8.15 5.80
N ILE A 300 -7.69 9.42 5.37
CA ILE A 300 -6.55 10.01 4.67
C ILE A 300 -5.29 10.00 5.54
N LEU A 301 -5.39 10.41 6.82
CA LEU A 301 -4.23 10.43 7.70
C LEU A 301 -3.67 9.03 7.94
N ILE A 302 -4.53 8.02 8.10
CA ILE A 302 -4.10 6.64 8.27
C ILE A 302 -3.40 6.13 7.01
N GLU A 303 -3.96 6.41 5.82
CA GLU A 303 -3.33 6.01 4.55
C GLU A 303 -2.00 6.73 4.33
N THR A 304 -1.94 8.04 4.54
CA THR A 304 -0.73 8.83 4.32
C THR A 304 0.38 8.47 5.32
N VAL A 305 0.08 8.31 6.61
CA VAL A 305 1.11 7.95 7.61
C VAL A 305 1.60 6.51 7.43
N GLN A 306 0.76 5.56 7.01
CA GLN A 306 1.20 4.18 6.72
C GLN A 306 2.10 4.09 5.48
N VAL A 307 1.97 5.01 4.53
CA VAL A 307 2.83 5.07 3.34
C VAL A 307 4.21 5.66 3.67
N VAL A 308 4.34 6.47 4.73
CA VAL A 308 5.58 7.16 5.12
C VAL A 308 6.60 6.25 5.86
N ILE A 309 6.28 4.98 6.13
CA ILE A 309 7.24 4.01 6.71
C ILE A 309 7.55 2.90 5.67
N PRO A 310 8.73 2.90 4.99
CA PRO A 310 8.96 2.17 3.74
C PRO A 310 9.52 0.76 3.90
N PRO A 311 9.19 -0.19 3.00
CA PRO A 311 9.85 -1.49 2.87
C PRO A 311 11.25 -1.36 2.33
N LEU A 312 12.20 -1.95 3.05
CA LEU A 312 13.62 -1.92 2.73
C LEU A 312 13.94 -3.14 1.85
N LEU A 313 13.96 -2.91 0.53
CA LEU A 313 14.48 -3.74 -0.60
C LEU A 313 13.43 -4.16 -1.64
N PRO A 314 13.67 -3.91 -2.95
CA PRO A 314 13.02 -4.69 -4.00
C PRO A 314 13.64 -6.09 -4.04
N LEU A 315 12.86 -7.12 -3.70
CA LEU A 315 13.24 -8.49 -4.04
C LEU A 315 13.19 -8.67 -5.56
N PRO A 316 14.13 -9.41 -6.18
CA PRO A 316 14.00 -9.82 -7.56
C PRO A 316 12.82 -10.79 -7.66
N ILE A 317 11.63 -10.28 -7.98
CA ILE A 317 10.48 -11.12 -8.30
C ILE A 317 10.74 -11.70 -9.70
N HIS A 318 11.40 -12.85 -9.77
CA HIS A 318 11.52 -13.62 -11.00
C HIS A 318 10.11 -14.02 -11.49
N LYS A 319 9.60 -13.31 -12.50
CA LYS A 319 8.47 -13.78 -13.31
C LYS A 319 8.89 -14.26 -14.71
N THR A 320 10.17 -14.42 -14.97
CA THR A 320 10.69 -14.96 -16.23
C THR A 320 11.94 -15.82 -16.00
N PRO A 321 12.05 -16.99 -16.65
CA PRO A 321 13.30 -17.74 -16.65
C PRO A 321 14.37 -16.92 -17.40
N LEU A 322 15.47 -16.66 -16.71
CA LEU A 322 16.66 -16.02 -17.28
C LEU A 322 17.29 -17.01 -18.26
N VAL A 323 17.07 -16.80 -19.57
CA VAL A 323 17.86 -17.46 -20.62
C VAL A 323 19.21 -16.74 -20.66
N ILE A 324 20.23 -17.34 -20.05
CA ILE A 324 21.61 -16.84 -20.12
C ILE A 324 22.16 -17.21 -21.49
N TYR A 325 22.32 -16.22 -22.37
CA TYR A 325 23.16 -16.35 -23.55
C TYR A 325 24.63 -16.20 -23.11
N TYR A 326 25.39 -17.30 -23.22
CA TYR A 326 26.85 -17.24 -23.17
C TYR A 326 27.36 -16.57 -24.45
N GLY A 327 27.70 -15.29 -24.38
CA GLY A 327 28.45 -14.60 -25.42
C GLY A 327 29.92 -14.97 -25.33
N GLN A 328 30.40 -15.70 -26.33
CA GLN A 328 31.82 -15.94 -26.57
C GLN A 328 32.57 -14.62 -26.77
N THR A 329 33.73 -14.49 -26.13
CA THR A 329 34.70 -13.43 -26.40
C THR A 329 35.30 -13.63 -27.79
N PRO A 330 35.37 -12.61 -28.67
CA PRO A 330 36.22 -12.69 -29.84
C PRO A 330 37.68 -12.48 -29.43
N ASP A 331 38.51 -13.38 -29.93
CA ASP A 331 39.96 -13.42 -29.78
C ASP A 331 40.65 -12.11 -30.16
N ALA A 332 41.78 -11.89 -29.48
CA ALA A 332 42.78 -10.91 -29.81
C ALA A 332 43.26 -11.07 -31.27
N ILE A 333 43.37 -9.95 -31.98
CA ILE A 333 44.20 -9.84 -33.16
C ILE A 333 45.23 -8.73 -32.90
N THR A 334 46.49 -9.15 -32.99
CA THR A 334 47.74 -8.38 -33.09
C THR A 334 47.71 -7.26 -34.11
#